data_AF-A0A0A1HRJ8-F1
#
_entry.id   AF-A0A0A1HRJ8-F1
#
_cell.length_a   1.000
_cell.length_b   1.000
_cell.length_c   1.000
_cell.angle_alpha   90.00
_cell.angle_beta   90.00
_cell.angle_gamma   90.00
#
_symmetry.space_group_name_H-M   'P 1'
#
loop_
_entity.id
_entity.type
_entity.pdbx_description
1 polymer ?
#
loop_
_entity_poly.entity_id
_entity_poly.type
_entity_poly.pdbx_seq_one_letter_code
_entity_poly.pdbx_strand_id
1 'polypeptide(L)' 'MQLHRAIGDSPTYLNYVVWESTEAVRAGFSQAEFVARLSAYPSSVVASPHLFQKVAVPGFCTA' A
#
# COMPACT_ATOMS: atom_id res chain seq x y z
N MET A 1 -9.31 0.82 -3.13
CA MET A 1 -8.16 1.51 -2.52
C MET A 1 -8.63 2.32 -1.33
N GLN A 2 -7.95 2.22 -0.20
CA GLN A 2 -8.21 3.03 0.99
C GLN A 2 -6.90 3.65 1.47
N LEU A 3 -6.81 4.99 1.42
CA LEU A 3 -5.67 5.72 1.97
C LEU A 3 -6.00 6.15 3.39
N HIS A 4 -5.21 5.66 4.33
CA HIS A 4 -5.28 6.00 5.74
C HIS A 4 -4.16 6.98 6.08
N ARG A 5 -4.46 7.94 6.95
CA ARG A 5 -3.49 8.85 7.56
C ARG A 5 -3.33 8.50 9.02
N ALA A 6 -2.10 8.56 9.54
CA ALA A 6 -1.84 8.42 10.96
C ALA A 6 -2.55 9.52 11.78
N ILE A 7 -2.88 9.20 13.03
CA ILE A 7 -3.52 10.13 13.95
C ILE A 7 -2.44 11.02 14.60
N GLY A 8 -2.79 12.27 14.88
CA GLY A 8 -1.88 13.27 15.47
C GLY A 8 -0.89 13.85 14.46
N ASP A 9 0.29 14.22 14.93
CA ASP A 9 1.33 14.91 14.12
C ASP A 9 2.23 13.96 13.32
N SER A 10 1.93 12.64 13.32
CA SER A 10 2.67 11.69 12.51
C SER A 10 2.45 11.94 11.01
N PRO A 11 3.51 12.09 10.20
CA PRO A 11 3.39 12.30 8.76
C PRO A 11 3.16 10.99 7.98
N THR A 12 2.85 9.88 8.67
CA THR A 12 2.71 8.56 8.06
C THR A 12 1.35 8.38 7.37
N TYR A 13 1.38 7.76 6.20
CA TYR A 13 0.21 7.34 5.43
C TYR A 13 0.31 5.84 5.12
N LEU A 14 -0.82 5.14 5.11
CA LEU A 14 -0.94 3.74 4.71
C LEU A 14 -1.94 3.64 3.56
N ASN A 15 -1.48 3.24 2.38
CA ASN A 15 -2.36 2.85 1.30
C ASN A 15 -2.66 1.35 1.37
N TYR A 16 -3.91 0.99 1.65
CA TYR A 16 -4.37 -0.39 1.73
C TYR A 16 -5.25 -0.75 0.53
N VAL A 17 -4.88 -1.81 -0.18
CA VAL A 17 -5.61 -2.31 -1.35
C VAL A 17 -5.67 -3.83 -1.30
N VAL A 18 -6.89 -4.37 -1.38
CA VAL A 18 -7.11 -5.80 -1.61
C VAL A 18 -7.11 -6.02 -3.12
N TRP A 19 -6.25 -6.93 -3.57
CA TRP A 19 -6.16 -7.35 -4.96
C TRP A 19 -6.71 -8.76 -5.11
N GLU A 20 -7.26 -9.07 -6.29
CA GLU A 20 -7.81 -10.39 -6.61
C GLU A 20 -6.73 -11.47 -6.67
N SER A 21 -5.52 -11.14 -7.14
CA SER A 21 -4.37 -12.05 -7.20
C SER A 21 -3.03 -11.31 -7.23
N THR A 22 -1.92 -12.04 -7.03
CA THR A 22 -0.56 -11.48 -7.13
C THR A 22 -0.16 -11.16 -8.57
N GLU A 23 -0.73 -11.86 -9.56
CA GLU A 23 -0.56 -11.56 -10.99
C GLU A 23 -1.19 -10.23 -11.35
N ALA A 24 -2.38 -9.93 -10.81
CA ALA A 24 -3.04 -8.63 -10.99
C ALA A 24 -2.16 -7.48 -10.45
N VAL A 25 -1.52 -7.68 -9.29
CA VAL A 25 -0.55 -6.72 -8.75
C VAL A 25 0.63 -6.56 -9.70
N ARG A 26 1.25 -7.67 -10.12
CA ARG A 26 2.41 -7.63 -11.03
C ARG A 26 2.08 -6.88 -12.31
N ALA A 27 0.92 -7.16 -12.92
CA ALA A 27 0.47 -6.50 -14.14
C ALA A 27 0.30 -5.00 -13.93
N GLY A 28 -0.37 -4.58 -12.84
CA GLY A 28 -0.57 -3.16 -12.51
C GLY A 28 0.74 -2.41 -12.28
N PHE A 29 1.66 -2.98 -11.49
CA PHE A 29 2.95 -2.35 -11.20
C PHE A 29 3.91 -2.32 -12.38
N SER A 30 3.66 -3.14 -13.41
CA SER A 30 4.45 -3.16 -14.65
C SER A 30 3.96 -2.14 -15.69
N GLN A 31 2.83 -1.45 -15.45
CA GLN A 31 2.33 -0.44 -16.38
C GLN A 31 3.18 0.85 -16.30
N ALA A 32 3.69 1.29 -17.46
CA ALA A 32 4.53 2.49 -17.53
C ALA A 32 3.82 3.76 -17.02
N GLU A 33 2.51 3.89 -17.25
CA GLU A 33 1.73 5.01 -16.74
C GLU A 33 1.72 5.02 -15.20
N PHE A 34 1.60 3.85 -14.56
CA PHE A 34 1.64 3.75 -13.10
C PHE A 34 3.01 4.16 -12.55
N VAL A 35 4.10 3.68 -13.18
CA VAL A 35 5.47 4.04 -12.78
C VAL A 35 5.71 5.54 -12.94
N ALA A 36 5.23 6.15 -14.03
CA ALA A 36 5.39 7.58 -14.27
C ALA A 36 4.74 8.44 -13.18
N ARG A 37 3.61 8.00 -12.61
CA ARG A 37 2.91 8.71 -11.53
C ARG A 37 3.70 8.75 -10.21
N LEU A 38 4.68 7.87 -10.01
CA LEU A 38 5.52 7.89 -8.80
C LEU A 38 6.34 9.19 -8.68
N SER A 39 6.65 9.83 -9.81
CA SER A 39 7.34 11.14 -9.84
C SER A 39 6.51 12.29 -9.25
N ALA A 40 5.20 12.12 -9.07
CA ALA A 40 4.34 13.11 -8.44
C ALA A 40 4.47 13.14 -6.90
N TYR A 41 5.13 12.15 -6.29
CA TYR A 41 5.37 12.21 -4.86
C TYR A 41 6.39 13.30 -4.51
N PRO A 42 6.15 14.06 -3.41
CA PRO A 42 7.15 14.98 -2.90
C PRO A 42 8.49 14.28 -2.65
N SER A 43 9.60 14.99 -2.83
CA SER A 43 10.95 14.43 -2.65
C SER A 43 11.24 13.95 -1.23
N SER A 44 10.48 14.41 -0.23
CA SER A 44 10.56 13.96 1.16
C SER A 44 9.84 12.63 1.43
N VAL A 45 9.03 12.13 0.48
CA VAL A 45 8.29 10.88 0.66
C VAL A 45 9.22 9.69 0.46
N VAL A 46 9.24 8.80 1.46
CA VAL A 46 9.80 7.46 1.35
C VAL A 46 8.64 6.47 1.30
N ALA A 47 8.50 5.75 0.19
CA ALA A 47 7.46 4.74 0.00
C ALA A 47 8.05 3.32 0.09
N SER A 48 7.43 2.44 0.89
CA SER A 48 7.83 1.03 1.04
C SER A 48 6.62 0.11 0.78
N PRO A 49 6.31 -0.23 -0.48
CA PRO A 49 5.19 -1.11 -0.80
C PRO A 49 5.52 -2.57 -0.46
N HIS A 50 4.56 -3.29 0.11
CA HIS A 50 4.68 -4.71 0.42
C HIS A 50 3.38 -5.45 0.08
N LEU A 51 3.52 -6.73 -0.27
CA LEU A 51 2.40 -7.67 -0.31
C LEU A 51 2.26 -8.34 1.06
N PHE A 52 1.04 -8.35 1.58
CA PHE A 52 0.73 -8.90 2.88
C PHE A 52 -0.26 -10.05 2.73
N GLN A 53 -0.07 -11.08 3.56
CA GLN A 53 -1.09 -12.07 3.82
C GLN A 53 -1.70 -11.75 5.18
N LYS A 54 -3.03 -11.82 5.28
CA LYS A 54 -3.71 -11.66 6.57
C LYS A 54 -3.39 -12.85 7.47
N VAL A 55 -3.08 -12.56 8.73
CA VAL A 55 -2.80 -13.57 9.75
C VAL A 55 -3.73 -13.30 10.93
N ALA A 56 -4.37 -14.37 11.42
CA ALA A 56 -5.14 -14.30 12.65
C ALA A 56 -4.18 -14.45 13.85
N VAL A 57 -4.37 -13.62 14.87
CA VAL A 57 -3.64 -13.73 16.14
C VAL A 57 -4.68 -14.03 17.23
N PRO A 58 -4.65 -15.23 17.85
CA PRO A 58 -5.64 -15.63 18.84
C PRO A 58 -5.80 -14.60 19.96
N GLY A 59 -7.03 -14.13 20.18
CA GLY A 59 -7.36 -13.13 21.20
C GLY A 59 -7.14 -11.66 20.80
N PHE A 60 -6.60 -11.38 19.61
CA PHE A 60 -6.32 -10.01 19.15
C PHE A 60 -7.02 -9.66 17.83
N CYS A 61 -6.86 -10.50 16.81
CA CYS A 61 -7.45 -10.23 15.50
C CYS A 61 -7.79 -11.50 14.73
N THR A 62 -8.83 -11.40 13.90
CA THR A 62 -9.13 -12.39 12.86
C THR A 62 -8.43 -11.98 11.57
N ALA A 63 -8.17 -12.97 10.71
CA ALA A 63 -7.83 -12.69 9.31
C ALA A 63 -9.07 -12.17 8.57
#